data_AF-A0A7I7ZRN1-F1
#
_entry.id   AF-A0A7I7ZRN1-F1
#
_cell.length_a   1.000
_cell.length_b   1.000
_cell.length_c   1.000
_cell.angle_alpha   90.00
_cell.angle_beta   90.00
_cell.angle_gamma   90.00
#
_symmetry.space_group_name_H-M   'P 1'
#
loop_
_entity.id
_entity.type
_entity.pdbx_description
1 polymer ?
#
loop_
_entity_poly.entity_id
_entity_poly.type
_entity_poly.pdbx_seq_one_letter_code
_entity_poly.pdbx_strand_id
1 'polypeptide(L)'
;MQPVLTVIDPLYAYHPSGMDSSNLYERGQMLAQIRSEIEPYAALIIGDHINKSADDKNLDLDLIGYSGVSQWADSWSLQRHREQFSGTPTSSTAKLEVEFGSRRAGSMRYDIDWHLARDMSDPSVIKWASCNWTVLEHNSADAPNNAEKKQISSADDAIRELQNYVDEHPTANKTNVINGVRDVFDGFSRDQWRDLWDKAIRDENIIGTTVEVEKACGKSKRLHSVTTFKRGAEVGKVGQR
;
A
#
# COMPACT_ATOMS: atom_id res chain seq x y z
N MET A 1 -22.19 34.45 -1.29
CA MET A 1 -21.69 33.46 -2.27
C MET A 1 -22.14 32.09 -1.82
N GLN A 2 -22.59 31.23 -2.72
CA GLN A 2 -22.83 29.81 -2.40
C GLN A 2 -21.68 28.96 -2.96
N PRO A 3 -21.27 27.89 -2.28
CA PRO A 3 -20.19 27.02 -2.74
C PRO A 3 -20.61 26.29 -4.02
N VAL A 4 -19.69 26.21 -4.99
CA VAL A 4 -19.85 25.45 -6.24
C VAL A 4 -19.05 24.14 -6.23
N LEU A 5 -18.19 23.96 -5.22
CA LEU A 5 -17.35 22.79 -5.00
C LEU A 5 -17.24 22.53 -3.50
N THR A 6 -17.49 21.29 -3.11
CA THR A 6 -17.23 20.76 -1.77
C THR A 6 -16.26 19.60 -1.89
N VAL A 7 -15.18 19.64 -1.12
CA VAL A 7 -14.16 18.59 -1.05
C VAL A 7 -14.11 18.05 0.36
N ILE A 8 -14.20 16.74 0.51
CA ILE A 8 -14.04 16.02 1.79
C ILE A 8 -12.81 15.13 1.64
N ASP A 9 -11.75 15.40 2.40
CA ASP A 9 -10.53 14.59 2.38
C ASP A 9 -9.86 14.60 3.78
N PRO A 10 -9.63 13.43 4.41
CA PRO A 10 -10.06 12.10 3.97
C PRO A 10 -11.42 11.69 4.56
N LEU A 11 -12.23 10.93 3.82
CA LEU A 11 -13.58 10.49 4.23
C LEU A 11 -13.58 9.78 5.59
N TYR A 12 -12.57 8.95 5.87
CA TYR A 12 -12.49 8.22 7.15
C TYR A 12 -12.39 9.13 8.38
N ALA A 13 -11.99 10.40 8.23
CA ALA A 13 -11.98 11.35 9.33
C ALA A 13 -13.38 11.85 9.71
N TYR A 14 -14.38 11.59 8.85
CA TYR A 14 -15.74 12.09 8.98
C TYR A 14 -16.73 10.93 8.95
N HIS A 15 -16.91 10.29 10.09
CA HIS A 15 -17.98 9.29 10.28
C HIS A 15 -18.89 9.71 11.45
N PRO A 16 -20.23 9.65 11.29
CA PRO A 16 -21.17 9.87 12.38
C PRO A 16 -20.93 8.93 13.57
N SER A 17 -21.27 9.37 14.77
CA SER A 17 -21.17 8.51 15.96
C SER A 17 -22.12 7.32 15.83
N GLY A 18 -21.60 6.11 16.01
CA GLY A 18 -22.39 4.88 15.96
C GLY A 18 -22.47 4.20 14.59
N MET A 19 -21.79 4.72 13.57
CA MET A 19 -21.58 3.99 12.31
C MET A 19 -20.31 3.15 12.35
N ASP A 20 -20.40 1.92 11.84
CA ASP A 20 -19.24 1.09 11.56
C ASP A 20 -18.74 1.43 10.14
N SER A 21 -17.61 2.13 10.06
CA SER A 21 -17.00 2.55 8.78
C SER A 21 -16.52 1.37 7.93
N SER A 22 -16.44 0.16 8.51
CA SER A 22 -16.18 -1.09 7.78
C SER A 22 -17.45 -1.71 7.19
N ASN A 23 -18.64 -1.28 7.62
CA ASN A 23 -19.93 -1.72 7.10
C ASN A 23 -20.31 -0.95 5.82
N LEU A 24 -20.31 -1.66 4.68
CA LEU A 24 -20.53 -1.09 3.35
C LEU A 24 -21.93 -0.52 3.13
N TYR A 25 -22.96 -1.09 3.79
CA TYR A 25 -24.33 -0.62 3.66
C TYR A 25 -24.52 0.73 4.38
N GLU A 26 -23.99 0.84 5.59
CA GLU A 26 -23.99 2.07 6.38
C GLU A 26 -23.21 3.18 5.67
N ARG A 27 -22.08 2.84 5.07
CA ARG A 27 -21.26 3.78 4.28
C ARG A 27 -22.00 4.35 3.06
N GLY A 28 -22.78 3.52 2.35
CA GLY A 28 -23.61 4.00 1.24
C GLY A 28 -24.68 5.00 1.68
N GLN A 29 -25.35 4.74 2.82
CA GLN A 29 -26.32 5.68 3.39
C GLN A 29 -25.68 6.99 3.86
N MET A 30 -24.49 6.92 4.47
CA MET A 30 -23.72 8.09 4.86
C MET A 30 -23.44 9.00 3.66
N LEU A 31 -22.98 8.44 2.54
CA LEU A 31 -22.70 9.21 1.33
C LEU A 31 -23.96 9.84 0.73
N ALA A 32 -25.09 9.14 0.78
CA ALA A 32 -26.38 9.68 0.36
C ALA A 32 -26.82 10.88 1.23
N GLN A 33 -26.62 10.79 2.56
CA GLN A 33 -26.89 11.90 3.47
C GLN A 33 -25.95 13.09 3.23
N ILE A 34 -24.65 12.84 3.04
CA ILE A 34 -23.71 13.90 2.66
C ILE A 34 -24.19 14.58 1.37
N ARG A 35 -24.62 13.81 0.36
CA ARG A 35 -25.13 14.38 -0.90
C ARG A 35 -26.34 15.28 -0.72
N SER A 36 -27.25 14.96 0.20
CA SER A 36 -28.46 15.77 0.44
C SER A 36 -28.17 17.12 1.09
N GLU A 37 -27.04 17.24 1.80
CA GLU A 37 -26.57 18.52 2.38
C GLU A 37 -25.87 19.41 1.34
N ILE A 38 -25.53 18.87 0.16
CA ILE A 38 -24.85 19.60 -0.90
C ILE A 38 -25.86 20.06 -1.94
N GLU A 39 -25.75 21.33 -2.33
CA GLU A 39 -26.59 21.92 -3.36
C GLU A 39 -26.55 21.11 -4.67
N PRO A 40 -27.66 20.97 -5.41
CA PRO A 40 -27.71 20.15 -6.62
C PRO A 40 -26.69 20.55 -7.69
N TYR A 41 -26.34 21.83 -7.78
CA TYR A 41 -25.41 22.40 -8.75
C TYR A 41 -23.94 22.34 -8.29
N ALA A 42 -23.67 22.02 -7.03
CA ALA A 42 -22.32 21.99 -6.50
C ALA A 42 -21.67 20.63 -6.79
N ALA A 43 -20.40 20.65 -7.19
CA ALA A 43 -19.59 19.46 -7.32
C ALA A 43 -19.19 18.94 -5.93
N LEU A 44 -19.20 17.62 -5.75
CA LEU A 44 -18.74 16.95 -4.53
C LEU A 44 -17.59 16.02 -4.87
N ILE A 45 -16.43 16.26 -4.27
CA ILE A 45 -15.24 15.40 -4.37
C ILE A 45 -14.99 14.79 -2.99
N ILE A 46 -14.81 13.46 -2.96
CA ILE A 46 -14.51 12.72 -1.74
C ILE A 46 -13.19 11.98 -1.95
N GLY A 47 -12.18 12.34 -1.18
CA GLY A 47 -10.92 11.61 -1.05
C GLY A 47 -11.07 10.52 0.00
N ASP A 48 -10.64 9.30 -0.31
CA ASP A 48 -10.65 8.20 0.65
C ASP A 48 -9.43 7.30 0.47
N HIS A 49 -9.00 6.66 1.56
CA HIS A 49 -7.85 5.78 1.58
C HIS A 49 -8.32 4.33 1.57
N ILE A 50 -8.04 3.64 0.47
CA ILE A 50 -8.32 2.22 0.33
C ILE A 50 -7.29 1.42 1.14
N ASN A 51 -7.77 0.34 1.76
CA ASN A 51 -7.15 -0.47 2.80
C ASN A 51 -5.62 -0.69 2.66
N LYS A 52 -4.93 -0.75 3.81
CA LYS A 52 -3.48 -1.02 3.93
C LYS A 52 -3.05 -2.41 3.42
N SER A 53 -4.01 -3.25 3.04
CA SER A 53 -3.85 -4.63 2.58
C SER A 53 -4.23 -4.86 1.11
N ALA A 54 -4.57 -3.81 0.36
CA ALA A 54 -4.73 -3.94 -1.09
C ALA A 54 -3.39 -4.41 -1.69
N ASP A 55 -3.43 -5.40 -2.59
CA ASP A 55 -2.23 -5.87 -3.26
C ASP A 55 -1.73 -4.72 -4.15
N ASP A 56 -0.51 -4.22 -3.91
CA ASP A 56 0.10 -3.07 -4.62
C ASP A 56 0.11 -3.22 -6.15
N LYS A 57 -0.23 -4.40 -6.66
CA LYS A 57 -0.07 -4.84 -8.05
C LYS A 57 -1.29 -4.54 -8.92
N ASN A 58 -2.48 -4.36 -8.35
CA ASN A 58 -3.69 -4.13 -9.15
C ASN A 58 -4.45 -2.89 -8.68
N LEU A 59 -4.57 -1.88 -9.56
CA LEU A 59 -5.67 -0.93 -9.50
C LEU A 59 -6.93 -1.66 -9.97
N ASP A 60 -7.82 -1.97 -9.03
CA ASP A 60 -9.09 -2.62 -9.33
C ASP A 60 -10.23 -1.85 -8.66
N LEU A 61 -11.33 -1.69 -9.39
CA LEU A 61 -12.56 -1.11 -8.88
C LEU A 61 -13.12 -1.93 -7.71
N ASP A 62 -12.85 -3.23 -7.68
CA ASP A 62 -13.16 -4.12 -6.56
C ASP A 62 -12.40 -3.72 -5.27
N LEU A 63 -11.34 -2.91 -5.36
CA LEU A 63 -10.65 -2.32 -4.19
C LEU A 63 -11.40 -1.12 -3.59
N ILE A 64 -12.27 -0.43 -4.35
CA ILE A 64 -13.30 0.46 -3.76
C ILE A 64 -14.33 -0.39 -2.98
N GLY A 65 -14.19 -1.71 -3.04
CA GLY A 65 -15.04 -2.69 -2.40
C GLY A 65 -16.27 -2.93 -3.23
N TYR A 66 -16.85 -4.10 -3.04
CA TYR A 66 -18.22 -4.52 -3.32
C TYR A 66 -19.27 -3.57 -2.68
N SER A 67 -19.18 -2.26 -2.91
CA SER A 67 -19.69 -1.20 -2.04
C SER A 67 -20.59 -0.25 -2.82
N GLY A 68 -21.74 0.12 -2.27
CA GLY A 68 -22.70 1.06 -2.87
C GLY A 68 -22.13 2.46 -3.20
N VAL A 69 -20.84 2.71 -2.96
CA VAL A 69 -20.10 3.93 -3.30
C VAL A 69 -19.96 4.10 -4.82
N SER A 70 -19.65 3.02 -5.57
CA SER A 70 -19.60 3.07 -7.05
C SER A 70 -20.99 3.29 -7.66
N GLN A 71 -22.03 2.78 -6.99
CA GLN A 71 -23.44 3.04 -7.32
C GLN A 71 -23.95 4.42 -6.87
N TRP A 72 -23.17 5.17 -6.10
CA TRP A 72 -23.47 6.54 -5.71
C TRP A 72 -22.69 7.59 -6.53
N ALA A 73 -21.40 7.37 -6.78
CA ALA A 73 -20.56 8.31 -7.52
C ALA A 73 -20.83 8.30 -9.04
N ASP A 74 -20.87 9.47 -9.67
CA ASP A 74 -20.98 9.60 -11.14
C ASP A 74 -19.65 9.26 -11.83
N SER A 75 -18.53 9.63 -11.19
CA SER A 75 -17.15 9.36 -11.63
C SER A 75 -16.25 8.98 -10.45
N TRP A 76 -15.19 8.23 -10.71
CA TRP A 76 -14.19 7.81 -9.73
C TRP A 76 -12.77 7.96 -10.31
N SER A 77 -11.81 8.17 -9.42
CA SER A 77 -10.37 8.14 -9.74
C SER A 77 -9.67 7.28 -8.70
N LEU A 78 -8.94 6.28 -9.16
CA LEU A 78 -8.08 5.44 -8.35
C LEU A 78 -6.63 5.76 -8.69
N GLN A 79 -5.79 5.91 -7.68
CA GLN A 79 -4.41 6.33 -7.85
C GLN A 79 -3.49 5.44 -7.03
N ARG A 80 -2.38 5.00 -7.64
CA ARG A 80 -1.28 4.33 -6.93
C ARG A 80 0.06 4.88 -7.39
N HIS A 81 1.07 4.71 -6.56
CA HIS A 81 2.45 4.99 -6.95
C HIS A 81 2.97 3.89 -7.88
N ARG A 82 3.51 4.26 -9.05
CA ARG A 82 4.26 3.32 -9.93
C ARG A 82 5.63 3.02 -9.35
N GLU A 83 6.24 4.02 -8.72
CA GLU A 83 7.54 3.94 -8.06
C GLU A 83 7.47 4.61 -6.69
N GLN A 84 8.36 4.21 -5.79
CA GLN A 84 8.50 4.89 -4.50
C GLN A 84 8.75 6.39 -4.74
N PHE A 85 8.09 7.22 -3.94
CA PHE A 85 8.30 8.66 -3.98
C PHE A 85 9.79 8.98 -3.89
N SER A 86 10.31 9.70 -4.89
CA SER A 86 11.72 10.06 -4.97
C SER A 86 11.86 11.57 -5.03
N GLY A 87 12.86 12.10 -4.33
CA GLY A 87 13.06 13.54 -4.28
C GLY A 87 14.04 13.99 -3.21
N THR A 88 14.42 15.25 -3.33
CA THR A 88 15.08 16.04 -2.28
C THR A 88 14.02 16.88 -1.55
N PRO A 89 14.36 17.50 -0.41
CA PRO A 89 13.46 18.45 0.26
C PRO A 89 13.01 19.63 -0.62
N THR A 90 13.71 19.90 -1.72
CA THR A 90 13.47 21.04 -2.62
C THR A 90 12.83 20.65 -3.95
N SER A 91 12.96 19.40 -4.38
CA SER A 91 12.40 18.92 -5.64
C SER A 91 12.00 17.46 -5.50
N SER A 92 10.75 17.16 -5.85
CA SER A 92 10.23 15.81 -5.71
C SER A 92 9.47 15.38 -6.94
N THR A 93 9.56 14.09 -7.25
CA THR A 93 8.86 13.45 -8.35
C THR A 93 7.96 12.35 -7.81
N ALA A 94 6.70 12.38 -8.19
CA ALA A 94 5.74 11.33 -7.89
C ALA A 94 5.22 10.76 -9.21
N LYS A 95 5.56 9.49 -9.48
CA LYS A 95 5.03 8.76 -10.62
C LYS A 95 3.81 7.96 -10.18
N LEU A 96 2.67 8.29 -10.76
CA LEU A 96 1.39 7.69 -10.42
C LEU A 96 0.83 6.90 -11.61
N GLU A 97 0.12 5.82 -11.31
CA GLU A 97 -0.81 5.19 -12.22
C GLU A 97 -2.20 5.57 -11.74
N VAL A 98 -3.03 6.04 -12.67
CA VAL A 98 -4.35 6.57 -12.38
C VAL A 98 -5.36 5.89 -13.28
N GLU A 99 -6.36 5.26 -12.68
CA GLU A 99 -7.57 4.85 -13.38
C GLU A 99 -8.65 5.89 -13.13
N PHE A 100 -9.18 6.46 -14.21
CA PHE A 100 -10.37 7.30 -14.16
C PHE A 100 -11.53 6.54 -14.78
N GLY A 101 -12.69 6.54 -14.12
CA GLY A 101 -13.90 5.97 -14.69
C GLY A 101 -15.13 6.80 -14.40
N SER A 102 -16.14 6.66 -15.26
CA SER A 102 -17.46 7.23 -15.04
C SER A 102 -18.55 6.32 -15.58
N ARG A 103 -19.78 6.53 -15.12
CA ARG A 103 -20.94 5.81 -15.65
C ARG A 103 -21.24 6.12 -17.11
N ARG A 104 -20.73 7.24 -17.63
CA ARG A 104 -21.08 7.76 -18.96
C ARG A 104 -20.01 7.46 -20.02
N ALA A 105 -18.78 7.22 -19.61
CA ALA A 105 -17.62 7.15 -20.52
C ALA A 105 -16.73 5.91 -20.33
N GLY A 106 -17.14 4.94 -19.50
CA GLY A 106 -16.30 3.78 -19.18
C GLY A 106 -15.10 4.18 -18.31
N SER A 107 -14.05 3.35 -18.28
CA SER A 107 -12.79 3.64 -17.57
C SER A 107 -11.60 3.72 -18.53
N MET A 108 -10.62 4.54 -18.14
CA MET A 108 -9.36 4.76 -18.84
C MET A 108 -8.22 4.80 -17.83
N ARG A 109 -7.04 4.31 -18.23
CA ARG A 109 -5.83 4.33 -17.42
C ARG A 109 -4.80 5.26 -18.02
N TYR A 110 -4.19 6.06 -17.15
CA TYR A 110 -3.13 6.99 -17.50
C TYR A 110 -2.02 6.90 -16.46
N ASP A 111 -0.81 7.15 -16.91
CA ASP A 111 0.31 7.37 -16.02
C ASP A 111 0.52 8.88 -15.87
N ILE A 112 0.62 9.35 -14.63
CA ILE A 112 0.78 10.77 -14.31
C ILE A 112 2.07 10.97 -13.51
N ASP A 113 2.99 11.71 -14.12
CA ASP A 113 4.27 12.05 -13.50
C ASP A 113 4.24 13.49 -13.02
N TRP A 114 4.19 13.66 -11.70
CA TRP A 114 4.23 14.95 -11.03
C TRP A 114 5.67 15.36 -10.74
N HIS A 115 5.98 16.62 -11.03
CA HIS A 115 7.22 17.28 -10.65
C HIS A 115 6.88 18.50 -9.79
N LEU A 116 7.25 18.41 -8.51
CA LEU A 116 6.95 19.42 -7.50
C LEU A 116 8.25 20.08 -7.03
N ALA A 117 8.36 21.39 -7.23
CA ALA A 117 9.47 22.18 -6.69
C ALA A 117 8.98 22.96 -5.47
N ARG A 118 9.64 22.78 -4.33
CA ARG A 118 9.26 23.44 -3.08
C ARG A 118 9.82 24.86 -3.03
N ASP A 119 8.98 25.79 -2.60
CA ASP A 119 9.40 27.14 -2.22
C ASP A 119 10.00 27.09 -0.80
N MET A 120 11.28 27.42 -0.70
CA MET A 120 12.03 27.40 0.56
C MET A 120 12.21 28.81 1.17
N SER A 121 11.55 29.83 0.61
CA SER A 121 11.67 31.21 1.09
C SER A 121 11.12 31.40 2.52
N ASP A 122 10.12 30.62 2.91
CA ASP A 122 9.57 30.60 4.26
C ASP A 122 9.60 29.16 4.82
N PRO A 123 10.44 28.87 5.83
CA PRO A 123 10.54 27.53 6.41
C PRO A 123 9.30 27.12 7.24
N SER A 124 8.43 28.07 7.61
CA SER A 124 7.22 27.81 8.41
C SER A 124 6.02 27.37 7.57
N VAL A 125 6.11 27.51 6.24
CA VAL A 125 5.02 27.20 5.32
C VAL A 125 5.47 26.08 4.37
N ILE A 126 4.57 25.13 4.11
CA ILE A 126 4.73 24.20 2.98
C ILE A 126 4.10 24.87 1.77
N LYS A 127 4.94 25.42 0.89
CA LYS A 127 4.53 26.07 -0.35
C LYS A 127 5.31 25.49 -1.53
N TRP A 128 4.66 25.40 -2.68
CA TRP A 128 5.27 24.96 -3.93
C TRP A 128 5.62 26.16 -4.81
N ALA A 129 6.85 26.19 -5.31
CA ALA A 129 7.31 27.17 -6.30
C ALA A 129 6.81 26.81 -7.69
N SER A 130 6.71 25.51 -8.00
CA SER A 130 6.06 25.02 -9.22
C SER A 130 5.48 23.62 -9.00
N CYS A 131 4.46 23.33 -9.79
CA CYS A 131 3.80 22.03 -9.87
C CYS A 131 3.53 21.77 -11.35
N ASN A 132 4.28 20.84 -11.94
CA ASN A 132 4.12 20.43 -13.32
C ASN A 132 3.74 18.95 -13.35
N TRP A 133 2.98 18.54 -14.35
CA TRP A 133 2.63 17.14 -14.54
C TRP A 133 2.69 16.76 -16.01
N THR A 134 3.02 15.51 -16.27
CA THR A 134 2.94 14.89 -17.59
C THR A 134 1.90 13.78 -17.54
N VAL A 135 1.01 13.73 -18.52
CA VAL A 135 0.06 12.63 -18.70
C VAL A 135 0.60 11.76 -19.82
N LEU A 136 0.78 10.48 -19.53
CA LEU A 136 1.25 9.46 -20.45
C LEU A 136 0.13 8.45 -20.65
N GLU A 137 -0.01 7.95 -21.88
CA GLU A 137 -0.83 6.75 -22.10
C GLU A 137 -0.25 5.60 -21.27
N HIS A 138 -1.12 4.89 -20.57
CA HIS A 138 -0.68 3.75 -19.78
C HIS A 138 -0.26 2.63 -20.72
N ASN A 139 1.05 2.40 -20.84
CA ASN A 139 1.59 1.25 -21.56
C ASN A 139 1.50 0.02 -20.67
N SER A 140 0.61 -0.92 -20.99
CA SER A 140 0.50 -2.21 -20.29
C SER A 140 1.79 -3.05 -20.31
N ALA A 141 2.83 -2.62 -21.04
CA ALA A 141 4.16 -3.22 -21.09
C ALA A 141 5.09 -2.79 -19.94
N ASP A 142 4.80 -1.68 -19.25
CA ASP A 142 5.57 -1.15 -18.10
C ASP A 142 4.98 -1.58 -16.75
N ALA A 143 4.10 -2.59 -16.72
CA ALA A 143 3.83 -3.31 -15.49
C ALA A 143 5.19 -3.69 -14.86
N PRO A 144 5.42 -3.42 -13.56
CA PRO A 144 6.72 -3.67 -12.94
C PRO A 144 7.14 -5.08 -13.31
N ASN A 145 8.27 -5.19 -14.04
CA ASN A 145 8.76 -6.44 -14.64
C ASN A 145 8.36 -7.61 -13.75
N ASN A 146 7.32 -8.35 -14.15
CA ASN A 146 7.14 -9.72 -13.71
C ASN A 146 8.29 -10.46 -14.38
N ALA A 147 9.51 -10.29 -13.86
CA ALA A 147 10.50 -11.32 -13.99
C ALA A 147 9.76 -12.60 -13.58
N GLU A 148 9.65 -13.55 -14.51
CA GLU A 148 8.89 -14.78 -14.29
C GLU A 148 9.25 -15.31 -12.90
N LYS A 149 8.29 -15.24 -11.98
CA LYS A 149 8.52 -15.69 -10.62
C LYS A 149 8.87 -17.16 -10.69
N LYS A 150 9.89 -17.56 -9.95
CA LYS A 150 10.29 -18.96 -9.91
C LYS A 150 9.17 -19.74 -9.25
N GLN A 151 8.66 -20.76 -9.94
CA GLN A 151 7.65 -21.66 -9.37
C GLN A 151 8.28 -22.53 -8.29
N ILE A 152 7.64 -22.60 -7.13
CA ILE A 152 8.05 -23.44 -6.00
C ILE A 152 6.85 -24.25 -5.51
N SER A 153 6.94 -25.57 -5.62
CA SER A 153 5.84 -26.49 -5.31
C SER A 153 6.07 -27.27 -4.01
N SER A 154 7.29 -27.24 -3.49
CA SER A 154 7.70 -27.96 -2.27
C SER A 154 7.74 -27.03 -1.08
N ALA A 155 7.10 -27.43 0.02
CA ALA A 155 7.15 -26.72 1.29
C ALA A 155 8.58 -26.62 1.85
N ASP A 156 9.40 -27.64 1.62
CA ASP A 156 10.77 -27.68 2.11
C ASP A 156 11.67 -26.72 1.33
N ASP A 157 11.49 -26.64 0.00
CA ASP A 157 12.21 -25.66 -0.81
C ASP A 157 11.77 -24.23 -0.45
N ALA A 158 10.47 -24.02 -0.19
CA ALA A 158 9.96 -22.73 0.27
C ALA A 158 10.59 -22.30 1.60
N ILE A 159 10.76 -23.22 2.56
CA ILE A 159 11.46 -22.92 3.82
C ILE A 159 12.94 -22.60 3.57
N ARG A 160 13.61 -23.28 2.63
CA ARG A 160 15.00 -22.95 2.26
C ARG A 160 15.11 -21.53 1.69
N GLU A 161 14.15 -21.10 0.88
CA GLU A 161 14.16 -19.73 0.35
C GLU A 161 13.88 -18.69 1.43
N LEU A 162 13.04 -19.00 2.43
CA LEU A 162 12.92 -18.15 3.62
C LEU A 162 14.25 -18.04 4.36
N GLN A 163 15.01 -19.13 4.51
CA GLN A 163 16.34 -19.10 5.14
C GLN A 163 17.34 -18.26 4.34
N ASN A 164 17.37 -18.43 3.01
CA ASN A 164 18.23 -17.64 2.13
C ASN A 164 17.92 -16.14 2.27
N TYR A 165 16.63 -15.77 2.23
CA TYR A 165 16.23 -14.38 2.35
C TYR A 165 16.59 -13.78 3.72
N VAL A 166 16.42 -14.55 4.80
CA VAL A 166 16.83 -14.13 6.15
C VAL A 166 18.33 -13.85 6.24
N ASP A 167 19.17 -14.67 5.61
CA ASP A 167 20.63 -14.47 5.63
C ASP A 167 21.05 -13.24 4.82
N GLU A 168 20.39 -13.01 3.68
CA GLU A 168 20.64 -11.82 2.85
C GLU A 168 20.12 -10.53 3.53
N HIS A 169 19.10 -10.65 4.40
CA HIS A 169 18.42 -9.52 5.03
C HIS A 169 18.29 -9.71 6.57
N PRO A 170 19.41 -9.71 7.32
CA PRO A 170 19.43 -10.06 8.75
C PRO A 170 18.66 -9.08 9.66
N THR A 171 18.32 -7.89 9.15
CA THR A 171 17.54 -6.87 9.87
C THR A 171 16.07 -6.84 9.45
N ALA A 172 15.65 -7.67 8.49
CA ALA A 172 14.27 -7.73 8.05
C ALA A 172 13.38 -8.39 9.12
N ASN A 173 12.18 -7.85 9.30
CA ASN A 173 11.15 -8.47 10.13
C ASN A 173 10.38 -9.55 9.33
N LYS A 174 9.60 -10.39 10.03
CA LYS A 174 8.76 -11.45 9.42
C LYS A 174 7.97 -10.98 8.20
N THR A 175 7.31 -9.82 8.29
CA THR A 175 6.48 -9.28 7.20
C THR A 175 7.31 -8.96 5.97
N ASN A 176 8.46 -8.32 6.15
CA ASN A 176 9.36 -7.95 5.06
C ASN A 176 9.96 -9.20 4.39
N VAL A 177 10.34 -10.22 5.17
CA VAL A 177 10.85 -11.48 4.62
C VAL A 177 9.79 -12.18 3.77
N ILE A 178 8.56 -12.33 4.30
CA ILE A 178 7.46 -12.97 3.57
C ILE A 178 7.12 -12.21 2.28
N ASN A 179 7.10 -10.87 2.32
CA ASN A 179 6.85 -10.08 1.12
C ASN A 179 7.98 -10.23 0.11
N GLY A 180 9.24 -10.18 0.55
CA GLY A 180 10.39 -10.32 -0.32
C GLY A 180 10.46 -11.66 -1.05
N VAL A 181 10.19 -12.78 -0.37
CA VAL A 181 10.14 -14.09 -1.05
C VAL A 181 8.94 -14.18 -2.01
N ARG A 182 7.79 -13.58 -1.67
CA ARG A 182 6.60 -13.54 -2.55
C ARG A 182 6.80 -12.71 -3.80
N ASP A 183 7.74 -11.78 -3.80
CA ASP A 183 8.07 -11.01 -5.00
C ASP A 183 8.90 -11.82 -6.00
N VAL A 184 9.66 -12.81 -5.52
CA VAL A 184 10.54 -13.65 -6.34
C VAL A 184 9.92 -15.00 -6.72
N PHE A 185 9.10 -15.57 -5.84
CA PHE A 185 8.56 -16.92 -5.96
C PHE A 185 7.03 -16.96 -6.02
N ASP A 186 6.52 -17.94 -6.75
CA ASP A 186 5.09 -18.24 -6.87
C ASP A 186 4.81 -19.73 -6.55
N GLY A 187 3.57 -20.08 -6.19
CA GLY A 187 3.19 -21.45 -5.80
C GLY A 187 2.63 -21.58 -4.37
N PHE A 188 2.77 -20.53 -3.54
CA PHE A 188 2.13 -20.44 -2.23
C PHE A 188 1.47 -19.07 -2.04
N SER A 189 0.24 -19.08 -1.50
CA SER A 189 -0.48 -17.88 -1.06
C SER A 189 0.20 -17.23 0.15
N ARG A 190 -0.18 -15.99 0.47
CA ARG A 190 0.37 -15.25 1.61
C ARG A 190 0.19 -15.99 2.93
N ASP A 191 -0.98 -16.58 3.16
CA ASP A 191 -1.24 -17.31 4.41
C ASP A 191 -0.44 -18.61 4.47
N GLN A 192 -0.28 -19.31 3.34
CA GLN A 192 0.61 -20.48 3.28
C GLN A 192 2.06 -20.11 3.57
N TRP A 193 2.57 -18.97 3.08
CA TRP A 193 3.91 -18.49 3.45
C TRP A 193 4.03 -18.15 4.94
N ARG A 194 2.97 -17.64 5.57
CA ARG A 194 2.93 -17.41 7.03
C ARG A 194 2.97 -18.72 7.80
N ASP A 195 2.21 -19.72 7.36
CA ASP A 195 2.19 -21.05 7.95
C ASP A 195 3.55 -21.74 7.82
N LEU A 196 4.21 -21.60 6.66
CA LEU A 196 5.57 -22.11 6.43
C LEU A 196 6.61 -21.39 7.29
N TRP A 197 6.48 -20.08 7.48
CA TRP A 197 7.32 -19.35 8.44
C TRP A 197 7.12 -19.88 9.87
N ASP A 198 5.88 -20.05 10.30
CA ASP A 198 5.58 -20.52 11.65
C ASP A 198 6.03 -21.98 11.85
N LYS A 199 5.97 -22.80 10.79
CA LYS A 199 6.62 -24.11 10.73
C LYS A 199 8.14 -23.98 10.85
N ALA A 200 8.79 -23.10 10.09
CA ALA A 200 10.24 -22.92 10.11
C ALA A 200 10.76 -22.45 11.48
N ILE A 201 10.00 -21.64 12.22
CA ILE A 201 10.33 -21.26 13.60
C ILE A 201 10.18 -22.46 14.54
N ARG A 202 9.06 -23.19 14.44
CA ARG A 202 8.78 -24.37 15.29
C ARG A 202 9.79 -25.49 15.08
N ASP A 203 10.20 -25.68 13.84
CA ASP A 203 11.13 -26.72 13.41
C ASP A 203 12.61 -26.25 13.53
N GLU A 204 12.83 -25.09 14.17
CA GLU A 204 14.13 -24.45 14.41
C GLU A 204 14.96 -24.18 13.13
N ASN A 205 14.33 -24.16 11.96
CA ASN A 205 14.95 -23.77 10.70
C ASN A 205 15.25 -22.26 10.64
N ILE A 206 14.48 -21.45 11.38
CA ILE A 206 14.72 -20.01 11.55
C ILE A 206 14.71 -19.70 13.05
N ILE A 207 15.68 -18.92 13.51
CA ILE A 207 15.83 -18.58 14.93
C ILE A 207 15.59 -17.08 15.10
N GLY A 208 14.58 -16.72 15.88
CA GLY A 208 14.34 -15.34 16.30
C GLY A 208 15.23 -14.96 17.48
N THR A 209 15.99 -13.88 17.35
CA THR A 209 16.79 -13.30 18.43
C THR A 209 16.27 -11.90 18.74
N THR A 210 16.02 -11.60 20.00
CA THR A 210 15.66 -10.24 20.40
C THR A 210 16.93 -9.46 20.71
N VAL A 211 17.14 -8.37 19.98
CA VAL A 211 18.25 -7.44 20.20
C VAL A 211 17.69 -6.06 20.57
N GLU A 212 18.32 -5.40 21.53
CA GLU A 212 17.98 -4.01 21.85
C GLU A 212 18.71 -3.07 20.90
N VAL A 213 17.95 -2.25 20.19
CA VAL A 213 18.46 -1.29 19.23
C VAL A 213 18.08 0.11 19.68
N GLU A 214 19.07 0.99 19.76
CA GLU A 214 18.86 2.39 20.09
C GLU A 214 18.34 3.14 18.86
N LYS A 215 17.09 3.63 18.90
CA LYS A 215 16.52 4.46 17.82
C LYS A 215 16.37 5.90 18.26
N ALA A 216 16.67 6.83 17.36
CA ALA A 216 16.41 8.24 17.55
C ALA A 216 14.89 8.50 17.48
N CYS A 217 14.36 9.12 18.53
CA CYS A 217 12.96 9.53 18.63
C CYS A 217 12.93 11.02 18.97
N GLY A 218 12.84 11.86 17.93
CA GLY A 218 12.97 13.31 18.05
C GLY A 218 14.35 13.73 18.55
N LYS A 219 14.39 14.49 19.66
CA LYS A 219 15.64 14.94 20.32
C LYS A 219 16.22 13.92 21.32
N SER A 220 15.62 12.75 21.46
CA SER A 220 16.00 11.73 22.44
C SER A 220 16.35 10.40 21.78
N LYS A 221 17.11 9.56 22.47
CA LYS A 221 17.36 8.18 22.08
C LYS A 221 16.57 7.23 22.98
N ARG A 222 15.91 6.23 22.40
CA ARG A 222 15.18 5.20 23.13
C ARG A 222 15.68 3.81 22.71
N LEU A 223 15.83 2.92 23.69
CA LEU A 223 16.06 1.50 23.45
C LEU A 223 14.76 0.85 22.98
N HIS A 224 14.83 0.16 21.84
CA HIS A 224 13.74 -0.62 21.29
C HIS A 224 14.19 -2.07 21.16
N SER A 225 13.44 -2.99 21.75
CA SER A 225 13.62 -4.41 21.48
C SER A 225 13.13 -4.71 20.06
N VAL A 226 14.03 -5.16 19.20
CA VAL A 226 13.75 -5.59 17.83
C VAL A 226 14.08 -7.06 17.72
N THR A 227 13.13 -7.85 17.24
CA THR A 227 13.38 -9.25 16.90
C THR A 227 14.02 -9.33 15.52
N THR A 228 15.26 -9.81 15.47
CA THR A 228 15.97 -10.18 14.24
C THR A 228 15.91 -11.68 14.04
N PHE A 229 16.13 -12.14 12.81
CA PHE A 229 16.06 -13.55 12.46
C PHE A 229 17.38 -14.00 11.83
N LYS A 230 17.74 -15.26 12.05
CA LYS A 230 18.88 -15.91 11.40
C LYS A 230 18.53 -17.34 11.00
N ARG A 231 19.26 -17.91 10.04
CA ARG A 231 19.16 -19.33 9.70
C ARG A 231 19.46 -20.20 10.93
N GLY A 232 18.64 -21.24 11.11
CA GLY A 232 18.81 -22.32 12.09
C GLY A 232 19.15 -23.65 11.41
N ALA A 233 18.46 -24.72 11.79
CA ALA A 233 18.71 -26.08 11.29
C ALA A 233 18.41 -26.25 9.78
N GLU A 234 19.09 -27.19 9.13
CA GLU A 234 18.79 -27.55 7.74
C GLU A 234 17.40 -28.16 7.59
N VAL A 235 16.69 -27.74 6.52
CA VAL A 235 15.36 -28.25 6.20
C VAL A 235 15.42 -29.75 5.93
N GLY A 236 14.58 -30.51 6.62
CA GLY A 236 14.51 -31.97 6.51
C GLY A 236 15.43 -32.75 7.46
N LYS A 237 16.23 -32.07 8.31
CA LYS A 237 17.11 -32.73 9.30
C LYS A 237 16.65 -32.65 10.76
N VAL A 238 15.44 -32.14 11.00
CA VAL A 238 14.90 -31.97 12.36
C VAL A 238 14.62 -33.35 12.96
N GLY A 239 15.50 -33.79 13.86
CA GLY A 239 15.42 -35.09 14.55
C GLY A 239 16.70 -35.95 14.54
N GLN A 240 17.78 -35.56 13.84
CA GLN A 240 19.08 -36.23 13.98
C GLN A 240 20.03 -35.40 14.83
N ARG A 241 19.85 -35.55 16.15
CA ARG A 241 20.76 -35.22 17.28
C ARG A 241 21.66 -34.00 17.16
#